data_AF-A0A0P0Z2V5-F1
#
_entry.id   AF-A0A0P0Z2V5-F1
#
_cell.length_a   1.000
_cell.length_b   1.000
_cell.length_c   1.000
_cell.angle_alpha   90.00
_cell.angle_beta   90.00
_cell.angle_gamma   90.00
#
_symmetry.space_group_name_H-M   'P 1'
#
loop_
_entity.id
_entity.type
_entity.pdbx_description
1 polymer ?
#
loop_
_entity_poly.entity_id
_entity_poly.type
_entity_poly.pdbx_seq_one_letter_code
_entity_poly.pdbx_strand_id
1 'polypeptide(L)'
;MKTRLKNIHRLALATGFAALATAVLPVAGASAQSVPAEWFKVCTPQGDNRICNTQYTMIADTRQLITAVNLIDVSGKVNQKVFQAVVPTGRVIPGGVQVQVDTNPAVTLNYSVCFPDRCIAEVELSEAMITSMKRGNTMKVTSTNFQRQPNPINVTLQGFTGAYDGPPREQPELEQRQQQLNEALQSQAEARRKRFEDAQNQALGSEAAPQ
;
A
#
# COMPACT_ATOMS: atom_id res chain seq x y z
N MET A 1 73.55 34.66 -6.46
CA MET A 1 73.33 35.85 -5.59
C MET A 1 72.07 35.59 -4.79
N LYS A 2 72.14 35.23 -3.49
CA LYS A 2 71.97 36.15 -2.33
C LYS A 2 70.83 37.15 -2.61
N THR A 3 69.68 37.07 -1.95
CA THR A 3 69.52 37.69 -0.62
C THR A 3 68.37 37.13 0.23
N ARG A 4 68.61 37.11 1.54
CA ARG A 4 67.67 36.87 2.65
C ARG A 4 66.67 38.03 2.78
N LEU A 5 65.52 37.81 3.44
CA LEU A 5 65.15 38.60 4.63
C LEU A 5 64.05 37.92 5.47
N LYS A 6 64.07 38.27 6.76
CA LYS A 6 63.47 37.64 7.94
C LYS A 6 62.33 38.53 8.48
N ASN A 7 61.46 37.91 9.30
CA ASN A 7 60.54 38.49 10.31
C ASN A 7 59.27 39.16 9.73
N ILE A 8 58.08 39.01 10.32
CA ILE A 8 57.67 39.58 11.62
C ILE A 8 56.47 38.80 12.20
N HIS A 9 56.48 38.62 13.51
CA HIS A 9 55.38 38.10 14.35
C HIS A 9 54.08 38.91 14.21
N ARG A 10 52.95 38.21 14.10
CA ARG A 10 51.69 38.66 14.70
C ARG A 10 51.02 37.50 15.42
N LEU A 11 51.09 37.59 16.75
CA LEU A 11 50.28 36.84 17.69
C LEU A 11 48.83 37.33 17.52
N ALA A 12 47.90 36.43 17.21
CA ALA A 12 46.48 36.68 17.32
C ALA A 12 45.86 35.48 18.04
N LEU A 13 45.64 35.64 19.35
CA LEU A 13 44.65 34.86 20.07
C LEU A 13 43.27 35.27 19.55
N ALA A 14 42.54 34.34 18.95
CA ALA A 14 41.11 34.45 18.78
C ALA A 14 40.50 33.10 19.18
N THR A 15 39.88 33.12 20.35
CA THR A 15 38.98 32.12 20.92
C THR A 15 37.93 31.68 19.90
N GLY A 16 38.03 30.44 19.42
CA GLY A 16 37.03 29.82 18.54
C GLY A 16 36.25 28.75 19.31
N PHE A 17 34.94 28.97 19.44
CA PHE A 17 33.97 28.03 19.99
C PHE A 17 34.17 26.60 19.48
N ALA A 18 34.37 25.65 20.39
CA ALA A 18 34.28 24.23 20.07
C ALA A 18 32.82 23.88 19.71
N ALA A 19 32.57 23.66 18.42
CA ALA A 19 31.28 23.17 17.93
C ALA A 19 31.07 21.73 18.40
N LEU A 20 30.05 21.52 19.24
CA LEU A 20 29.54 20.18 19.57
C LEU A 20 28.89 19.60 18.30
N ALA A 21 29.60 18.68 17.64
CA ALA A 21 29.05 17.87 16.56
C ALA A 21 28.02 16.88 17.15
N THR A 22 26.74 17.18 17.01
CA THR A 22 25.65 16.22 17.25
C THR A 22 25.66 15.19 16.12
N ALA A 23 26.16 13.99 16.42
CA ALA A 23 26.05 12.84 15.54
C ALA A 23 24.57 12.42 15.43
N VAL A 24 23.93 12.77 14.33
CA VAL A 24 22.59 12.30 13.98
C VAL A 24 22.76 10.89 13.40
N LEU A 25 22.41 9.86 14.18
CA LEU A 25 22.36 8.49 13.67
C LEU A 25 21.25 8.38 12.61
N PRO A 26 21.49 7.74 11.46
CA PRO A 26 20.44 7.50 10.49
C PRO A 26 19.46 6.50 11.10
N VAL A 27 18.20 6.92 11.26
CA VAL A 27 17.10 5.99 11.49
C VAL A 27 17.05 5.09 10.26
N ALA A 28 17.45 3.83 10.42
CA ALA A 28 17.25 2.82 9.41
C ALA A 28 15.76 2.81 9.05
N GLY A 29 15.45 3.17 7.81
CA GLY A 29 14.10 3.25 7.31
C GLY A 29 13.39 1.92 7.56
N ALA A 30 12.21 2.00 8.19
CA ALA A 30 11.28 0.89 8.16
C ALA A 30 11.08 0.51 6.69
N SER A 31 11.59 -0.65 6.30
CA SER A 31 11.31 -1.25 5.00
C SER A 31 9.80 -1.43 4.94
N ALA A 32 9.12 -0.51 4.26
CA ALA A 32 7.71 -0.64 3.96
C ALA A 32 7.58 -1.94 3.16
N GLN A 33 7.03 -2.98 3.79
CA GLN A 33 6.65 -4.18 3.06
C GLN A 33 5.67 -3.73 1.99
N SER A 34 6.10 -3.76 0.72
CA SER A 34 5.19 -3.59 -0.40
C SER A 34 4.16 -4.71 -0.30
N VAL A 35 2.88 -4.34 -0.20
CA VAL A 35 1.80 -5.32 -0.25
C VAL A 35 1.84 -5.89 -1.68
N PRO A 36 2.08 -7.20 -1.86
CA PRO A 36 2.13 -7.78 -3.20
C PRO A 36 0.81 -7.52 -3.91
N ALA A 37 0.88 -6.96 -5.12
CA ALA A 37 -0.32 -6.73 -5.92
C ALA A 37 -0.81 -8.08 -6.46
N GLU A 38 -1.98 -8.51 -5.99
CA GLU A 38 -2.58 -9.80 -6.32
C GLU A 38 -4.09 -9.65 -6.52
N TRP A 39 -4.68 -10.60 -7.24
CA TRP A 39 -6.12 -10.65 -7.42
C TRP A 39 -6.79 -11.32 -6.23
N PHE A 40 -7.85 -10.71 -5.73
CA PHE A 40 -8.72 -11.32 -4.72
C PHE A 40 -10.14 -10.79 -4.84
N LYS A 41 -11.10 -11.59 -4.36
CA LYS A 41 -12.51 -11.22 -4.29
C LYS A 41 -12.90 -10.91 -2.86
N VAL A 42 -13.66 -9.84 -2.64
CA VAL A 42 -14.30 -9.53 -1.37
C VAL A 42 -15.79 -9.37 -1.63
N CYS A 43 -16.63 -9.91 -0.75
CA CYS A 43 -18.07 -9.67 -0.83
C CYS A 43 -18.61 -9.15 0.49
N THR A 44 -19.51 -8.18 0.42
CA THR A 44 -20.18 -7.58 1.57
C THR A 44 -21.69 -7.51 1.34
N PRO A 45 -22.51 -7.76 2.37
CA PRO A 45 -23.94 -7.45 2.31
C PRO A 45 -24.14 -5.92 2.37
N GLN A 46 -25.11 -5.40 1.63
CA GLN A 46 -25.54 -4.00 1.67
C GLN A 46 -27.07 -3.93 1.51
N GLY A 47 -27.78 -3.82 2.64
CA GLY A 47 -29.24 -3.91 2.66
C GLY A 47 -29.70 -5.26 2.08
N ASP A 48 -30.59 -5.22 1.09
CA ASP A 48 -31.10 -6.39 0.37
C ASP A 48 -30.17 -6.86 -0.78
N ASN A 49 -29.02 -6.23 -0.95
CA ASN A 49 -28.05 -6.55 -2.00
C ASN A 49 -26.79 -7.21 -1.44
N ARG A 50 -26.11 -7.97 -2.28
CA ARG A 50 -24.76 -8.47 -2.05
C ARG A 50 -23.83 -7.88 -3.09
N ILE A 51 -22.79 -7.19 -2.62
CA ILE A 51 -21.75 -6.58 -3.46
C ILE A 51 -20.53 -7.46 -3.40
N CYS A 52 -20.07 -7.94 -4.54
CA CYS A 52 -18.82 -8.66 -4.69
C CYS A 52 -17.87 -7.84 -5.57
N ASN A 53 -16.67 -7.58 -5.09
CA ASN A 53 -15.62 -6.93 -5.88
C ASN A 53 -14.43 -7.88 -6.04
N THR A 54 -14.11 -8.24 -7.28
CA THR A 54 -12.83 -8.88 -7.62
C THR A 54 -11.86 -7.80 -8.04
N GLN A 55 -10.78 -7.62 -7.28
CA GLN A 55 -9.95 -6.44 -7.37
C GLN A 55 -8.46 -6.77 -7.43
N TYR A 56 -7.72 -5.85 -8.05
CA TYR A 56 -6.27 -5.79 -8.10
C TYR A 56 -5.85 -4.34 -7.89
N THR A 57 -4.94 -4.09 -6.95
CA THR A 57 -4.45 -2.73 -6.66
C THR A 57 -2.93 -2.73 -6.66
N MET A 58 -2.35 -1.78 -7.40
CA MET A 58 -0.92 -1.58 -7.44
C MET A 58 -0.57 -0.21 -6.85
N ILE A 59 0.30 -0.23 -5.84
CA ILE A 59 0.73 0.94 -5.08
C ILE A 59 2.25 1.04 -5.23
N ALA A 60 2.77 2.25 -5.43
CA ALA A 60 4.19 2.52 -5.45
C ALA A 60 4.80 2.43 -4.04
N ASP A 61 6.12 2.33 -3.94
CA ASP A 61 6.82 2.36 -2.64
C ASP A 61 6.58 3.66 -1.86
N THR A 62 6.28 4.75 -2.58
CA THR A 62 5.87 6.05 -2.03
C THR A 62 4.45 6.08 -1.47
N ARG A 63 3.75 4.93 -1.45
CA ARG A 63 2.34 4.76 -1.07
C ARG A 63 1.34 5.49 -1.94
N GLN A 64 1.73 5.85 -3.16
CA GLN A 64 0.84 6.44 -4.14
C GLN A 64 0.19 5.35 -4.98
N LEU A 65 -1.09 5.52 -5.29
CA LEU A 65 -1.80 4.64 -6.22
C LEU A 65 -1.12 4.70 -7.59
N ILE A 66 -0.80 3.54 -8.18
CA ILE A 66 -0.37 3.46 -9.58
C ILE A 66 -1.58 3.16 -10.46
N THR A 67 -2.32 2.11 -10.12
CA THR A 67 -3.61 1.77 -10.75
C THR A 67 -4.38 0.81 -9.86
N ALA A 68 -5.71 0.75 -10.01
CA ALA A 68 -6.49 -0.37 -9.52
C ALA A 68 -7.50 -0.82 -10.59
N VAL A 69 -7.91 -2.08 -10.53
CA VAL A 69 -8.95 -2.65 -11.39
C VAL A 69 -9.97 -3.32 -10.49
N ASN A 70 -11.25 -3.03 -10.72
CA ASN A 70 -12.36 -3.58 -9.93
C ASN A 70 -13.41 -4.20 -10.86
N LEU A 71 -13.84 -5.41 -10.55
CA LEU A 71 -14.99 -6.07 -11.16
C LEU A 71 -16.06 -6.18 -10.07
N ILE A 72 -17.00 -5.25 -10.10
CA ILE A 72 -18.05 -5.12 -9.09
C ILE A 72 -19.30 -5.81 -9.63
N ASP A 73 -19.77 -6.83 -8.91
CA ASP A 73 -21.02 -7.53 -9.16
C ASP A 73 -21.96 -7.27 -7.98
N VAL A 74 -23.06 -6.57 -8.24
CA VAL A 74 -24.13 -6.36 -7.27
C VAL A 74 -25.30 -7.23 -7.66
N SER A 75 -25.75 -8.04 -6.71
CA SER A 75 -26.87 -8.96 -6.88
C SER A 75 -27.89 -8.79 -5.75
N GLY A 76 -29.16 -9.10 -6.01
CA GLY A 76 -30.25 -8.98 -5.04
C GLY A 76 -31.42 -8.18 -5.60
N LYS A 77 -31.82 -7.11 -4.91
CA LYS A 77 -32.88 -6.20 -5.36
C LYS A 77 -32.48 -5.42 -6.62
N VAL A 78 -31.20 -5.07 -6.75
CA VAL A 78 -30.62 -4.48 -7.96
C VAL A 78 -29.56 -5.43 -8.48
N ASN A 79 -29.52 -5.61 -9.80
CA ASN A 79 -28.50 -6.40 -10.49
C ASN A 79 -27.71 -5.48 -11.40
N GLN A 80 -26.41 -5.33 -11.13
CA GLN A 80 -25.51 -4.51 -11.94
C GLN A 80 -24.10 -5.09 -11.88
N LYS A 81 -23.42 -5.09 -13.03
CA LYS A 81 -22.02 -5.47 -13.11
C LYS A 81 -21.21 -4.33 -13.72
N VAL A 82 -20.20 -3.87 -13.02
CA VAL A 82 -19.39 -2.71 -13.40
C VAL A 82 -17.92 -3.09 -13.42
N PHE A 83 -17.25 -2.73 -14.50
CA PHE A 83 -15.80 -2.81 -14.63
C PHE A 83 -15.21 -1.42 -14.41
N GLN A 84 -14.30 -1.28 -13.45
CA GLN A 84 -13.65 0.00 -13.18
C GLN A 84 -12.14 -0.10 -13.33
N ALA A 85 -11.55 0.94 -13.93
CA ALA A 85 -10.13 1.23 -13.85
C ALA A 85 -9.95 2.52 -13.04
N VAL A 86 -9.13 2.43 -12.00
CA VAL A 86 -8.80 3.55 -11.12
C VAL A 86 -7.38 4.00 -11.44
N VAL A 87 -7.22 5.28 -11.74
CA VAL A 87 -5.94 5.88 -12.13
C VAL A 87 -5.64 7.10 -11.25
N PRO A 88 -4.39 7.57 -11.18
CA PRO A 88 -4.05 8.79 -10.46
C PRO A 88 -4.78 10.01 -11.04
N THR A 89 -4.83 11.11 -10.29
CA THR A 89 -5.37 12.38 -10.75
C THR A 89 -4.51 13.03 -11.85
N GLY A 90 -4.93 14.20 -12.35
CA GLY A 90 -4.21 14.93 -13.41
C GLY A 90 -4.32 14.27 -14.79
N ARG A 91 -5.49 13.68 -15.09
CA ARG A 91 -5.80 13.03 -16.37
C ARG A 91 -6.72 13.86 -17.26
N VAL A 92 -6.59 13.66 -18.56
CA VAL A 92 -7.47 14.25 -19.56
C VAL A 92 -8.77 13.47 -19.58
N ILE A 93 -9.84 14.07 -19.06
CA ILE A 93 -11.15 13.42 -18.89
C ILE A 93 -11.77 12.96 -20.22
N PRO A 94 -11.84 13.78 -21.28
CA PRO A 94 -12.52 13.35 -22.52
C PRO A 94 -11.91 12.13 -23.20
N GLY A 95 -10.64 11.80 -22.91
CA GLY A 95 -9.95 10.64 -23.49
C GLY A 95 -10.27 9.30 -22.80
N GLY A 96 -10.94 9.33 -21.64
CA GLY A 96 -11.24 8.13 -20.86
C GLY A 96 -9.98 7.39 -20.37
N VAL A 97 -10.18 6.12 -20.03
CA VAL A 97 -9.12 5.14 -19.75
C VAL A 97 -9.26 3.98 -20.71
N GLN A 98 -8.20 3.64 -21.45
CA GLN A 98 -8.21 2.50 -22.36
C GLN A 98 -7.73 1.25 -21.64
N VAL A 99 -8.47 0.16 -21.75
CA VAL A 99 -8.11 -1.14 -21.22
C VAL A 99 -7.99 -2.14 -22.35
N GLN A 100 -6.84 -2.80 -22.44
CA GLN A 100 -6.54 -3.80 -23.46
C GLN A 100 -6.04 -5.08 -22.78
N VAL A 101 -6.67 -6.21 -23.07
CA VAL A 101 -6.18 -7.53 -22.63
C VAL A 101 -5.33 -8.14 -23.74
N ASP A 102 -4.05 -8.39 -23.45
CA ASP A 102 -3.03 -8.85 -24.39
C ASP A 102 -3.06 -8.06 -25.70
N THR A 103 -3.40 -8.71 -26.81
CA THR A 103 -3.47 -8.11 -28.16
C THR A 103 -4.89 -7.83 -28.63
N ASN A 104 -5.90 -8.00 -27.77
CA ASN A 104 -7.29 -7.75 -28.13
C ASN A 104 -7.55 -6.25 -28.35
N PRO A 105 -8.61 -5.86 -29.06
CA PRO A 105 -9.00 -4.46 -29.18
C PRO A 105 -9.17 -3.80 -27.80
N ALA A 106 -8.70 -2.56 -27.67
CA ALA A 106 -8.87 -1.79 -26.44
C ALA A 106 -10.33 -1.36 -26.25
N VAL A 107 -10.79 -1.38 -25.01
CA VAL A 107 -12.09 -0.85 -24.58
C VAL A 107 -11.85 0.47 -23.86
N THR A 108 -12.57 1.52 -24.24
CA THR A 108 -12.50 2.83 -23.57
C THR A 108 -13.54 2.89 -22.46
N LEU A 109 -13.07 3.16 -21.24
CA LEU A 109 -13.88 3.44 -20.06
C LEU A 109 -14.04 4.95 -19.93
N ASN A 110 -15.25 5.40 -19.60
CA ASN A 110 -15.54 6.81 -19.36
C ASN A 110 -15.32 7.12 -17.88
N TYR A 111 -14.77 8.30 -17.57
CA TYR A 111 -14.64 8.74 -16.17
C TYR A 111 -16.02 8.94 -15.57
N SER A 112 -16.29 8.27 -14.44
CA SER A 112 -17.50 8.45 -13.64
C SER A 112 -17.29 9.50 -12.55
N VAL A 113 -16.13 9.49 -11.91
CA VAL A 113 -15.82 10.41 -10.81
C VAL A 113 -14.31 10.60 -10.62
N CYS A 114 -13.89 11.80 -10.22
CA CYS A 114 -12.54 12.08 -9.76
C CYS A 114 -12.57 12.64 -8.33
N PHE A 115 -11.84 11.98 -7.44
CA PHE A 115 -11.52 12.39 -6.08
C PHE A 115 -10.15 13.08 -6.04
N PRO A 116 -9.79 13.76 -4.94
CA PRO A 116 -8.47 14.40 -4.81
C PRO A 116 -7.27 13.45 -4.98
N ASP A 117 -7.44 12.18 -4.65
CA ASP A 117 -6.39 11.15 -4.69
C ASP A 117 -6.44 10.23 -5.92
N ARG A 118 -7.59 10.12 -6.61
CA ARG A 118 -7.79 9.19 -7.73
C ARG A 118 -8.93 9.58 -8.66
N CYS A 119 -8.86 9.12 -9.91
CA CYS A 119 -9.97 9.15 -10.85
C CYS A 119 -10.43 7.72 -11.16
N ILE A 120 -11.75 7.54 -11.24
CA ILE A 120 -12.41 6.27 -11.55
C ILE A 120 -13.04 6.39 -12.93
N ALA A 121 -12.69 5.46 -13.82
CA ALA A 121 -13.35 5.26 -15.09
C ALA A 121 -14.03 3.90 -15.10
N GLU A 122 -15.20 3.81 -15.71
CA GLU A 122 -16.02 2.62 -15.67
C GLU A 122 -16.81 2.35 -16.95
N VAL A 123 -17.25 1.11 -17.08
CA VAL A 123 -18.14 0.58 -18.11
C VAL A 123 -18.93 -0.59 -17.52
N GLU A 124 -20.03 -0.95 -18.17
CA GLU A 124 -20.70 -2.22 -17.86
C GLU A 124 -19.74 -3.40 -18.06
N LEU A 125 -19.67 -4.28 -17.06
CA LEU A 125 -18.83 -5.47 -17.11
C LEU A 125 -19.50 -6.53 -17.99
N SER A 126 -18.95 -6.74 -19.19
CA SER A 126 -19.44 -7.76 -20.12
C SER A 126 -18.81 -9.13 -19.87
N GLU A 127 -19.56 -10.18 -20.19
CA GLU A 127 -19.07 -11.57 -20.17
C GLU A 127 -17.89 -11.79 -21.14
N ALA A 128 -17.82 -11.00 -22.23
CA ALA A 128 -16.69 -11.00 -23.15
C ALA A 128 -15.41 -10.47 -22.48
N MET A 129 -15.50 -9.40 -21.71
CA MET A 129 -14.36 -8.87 -20.94
C MET A 129 -13.90 -9.89 -19.89
N ILE A 130 -14.82 -10.48 -19.12
CA ILE A 130 -14.51 -11.52 -18.13
C ILE A 130 -13.78 -12.69 -18.80
N THR A 131 -14.33 -13.19 -19.90
CA THR A 131 -13.74 -14.31 -20.65
C THR A 131 -12.35 -13.96 -21.19
N SER A 132 -12.17 -12.74 -21.71
CA SER A 132 -10.87 -12.25 -22.15
C SER A 132 -9.87 -12.22 -21.01
N MET A 133 -10.26 -11.69 -19.84
CA MET A 133 -9.39 -11.61 -18.66
C MET A 133 -9.01 -13.00 -18.11
N LYS A 134 -9.95 -13.96 -18.13
CA LYS A 134 -9.68 -15.34 -17.67
C LYS A 134 -8.66 -16.08 -18.53
N ARG A 135 -8.63 -15.79 -19.83
CA ARG A 135 -7.71 -16.42 -20.81
C ARG A 135 -6.42 -15.64 -21.00
N GLY A 136 -6.43 -14.36 -20.69
CA GLY A 136 -5.34 -13.46 -20.96
C GLY A 136 -4.24 -13.52 -19.91
N ASN A 137 -3.09 -12.92 -20.23
CA ASN A 137 -1.92 -12.90 -19.35
C ASN A 137 -1.67 -11.51 -18.76
N THR A 138 -1.89 -10.46 -19.55
CA THR A 138 -1.64 -9.08 -19.13
C THR A 138 -2.77 -8.17 -19.60
N MET A 139 -3.22 -7.29 -18.71
CA MET A 139 -4.11 -6.19 -19.01
C MET A 139 -3.30 -4.88 -19.00
N LYS A 140 -3.31 -4.15 -20.10
CA LYS A 140 -2.72 -2.81 -20.20
C LYS A 140 -3.80 -1.76 -19.96
N VAL A 141 -3.64 -1.00 -18.88
CA VAL A 141 -4.49 0.13 -18.50
C VAL A 141 -3.78 1.43 -18.89
N THR A 142 -4.34 2.18 -19.83
CA THR A 142 -3.71 3.40 -20.38
C THR A 142 -4.58 4.62 -20.08
N SER A 143 -4.04 5.52 -19.28
CA SER A 143 -4.63 6.85 -19.05
C SER A 143 -3.80 7.91 -19.78
N THR A 144 -4.38 9.10 -20.00
CA THR A 144 -3.66 10.23 -20.61
C THR A 144 -3.43 11.31 -19.56
N ASN A 145 -2.19 11.74 -19.34
CA ASN A 145 -1.87 12.79 -18.38
C ASN A 145 -2.25 14.19 -18.89
N PHE A 146 -2.17 15.22 -18.03
CA PHE A 146 -2.50 16.61 -18.38
C PHE A 146 -1.62 17.21 -19.50
N GLN A 147 -0.45 16.62 -19.77
CA GLN A 147 0.42 16.98 -20.90
C GLN A 147 0.05 16.23 -22.20
N ARG A 148 -1.08 15.53 -22.21
CA ARG A 148 -1.57 14.69 -23.32
C ARG A 148 -0.66 13.51 -23.67
N GLN A 149 0.16 13.06 -22.74
CA GLN A 149 0.98 11.87 -22.92
C GLN A 149 0.27 10.62 -22.39
N PRO A 150 0.23 9.51 -23.15
CA PRO A 150 -0.30 8.25 -22.67
C PRO A 150 0.59 7.66 -21.58
N ASN A 151 -0.03 7.04 -20.59
CA ASN A 151 0.62 6.39 -19.45
C ASN A 151 0.10 4.95 -19.34
N PRO A 152 0.73 3.98 -20.03
CA PRO A 152 0.34 2.59 -20.01
C PRO A 152 0.89 1.88 -18.76
N ILE A 153 0.02 1.18 -18.05
CA ILE A 153 0.34 0.37 -16.87
C ILE A 153 -0.08 -1.07 -17.15
N ASN A 154 0.85 -2.01 -16.98
CA ASN A 154 0.57 -3.43 -17.13
C ASN A 154 0.10 -4.02 -15.79
N VAL A 155 -1.01 -4.72 -15.83
CA VAL A 155 -1.60 -5.49 -14.74
C VAL A 155 -1.52 -6.96 -15.12
N THR A 156 -0.90 -7.78 -14.30
CA THR A 156 -0.90 -9.24 -14.52
C THR A 156 -2.32 -9.78 -14.36
N LEU A 157 -2.72 -10.74 -15.19
CA LEU A 157 -3.97 -11.49 -15.05
C LEU A 157 -3.75 -12.83 -14.34
N GLN A 158 -2.52 -13.13 -13.92
CA GLN A 158 -2.23 -14.30 -13.13
C GLN A 158 -3.03 -14.27 -11.81
N GLY A 159 -3.74 -15.37 -11.51
CA GLY A 159 -4.60 -15.47 -10.33
C GLY A 159 -5.99 -14.86 -10.50
N PHE A 160 -6.27 -14.13 -11.59
CA PHE A 160 -7.57 -13.51 -11.83
C PHE A 160 -8.70 -14.54 -11.83
N THR A 161 -8.58 -15.61 -12.63
CA THR A 161 -9.62 -16.65 -12.73
C THR A 161 -9.93 -17.29 -11.38
N GLY A 162 -8.88 -17.60 -10.59
CA GLY A 162 -9.04 -18.16 -9.25
C GLY A 162 -9.75 -17.20 -8.30
N ALA A 163 -9.42 -15.91 -8.34
CA ALA A 163 -10.09 -14.90 -7.54
C ALA A 163 -11.54 -14.67 -7.99
N TYR A 164 -11.79 -14.58 -9.30
CA TYR A 164 -13.10 -14.26 -9.87
C TYR A 164 -14.09 -15.42 -9.77
N ASP A 165 -13.66 -16.67 -9.89
CA ASP A 165 -14.55 -17.84 -9.76
C ASP A 165 -14.56 -18.42 -8.34
N GLY A 166 -13.47 -18.20 -7.59
CA GLY A 166 -13.31 -18.73 -6.25
C GLY A 166 -14.15 -18.03 -5.17
N PRO A 167 -14.10 -18.56 -3.93
CA PRO A 167 -14.77 -17.94 -2.81
C PRO A 167 -14.19 -16.54 -2.54
N PRO A 168 -15.00 -15.61 -2.00
CA PRO A 168 -14.47 -14.35 -1.49
C PRO A 168 -13.44 -14.65 -0.40
N ARG A 169 -12.38 -13.83 -0.29
CA ARG A 169 -11.50 -13.86 0.87
C ARG A 169 -12.35 -13.70 2.12
N GLU A 170 -12.14 -14.61 3.05
CA GLU A 170 -12.89 -14.61 4.27
C GLU A 170 -12.39 -13.45 5.18
N GLN A 171 -13.29 -12.54 5.55
CA GLN A 171 -13.08 -11.58 6.64
C GLN A 171 -12.60 -12.20 7.98
N PRO A 172 -12.85 -13.48 8.33
CA PRO A 172 -12.29 -14.10 9.52
C PRO A 172 -10.77 -14.06 9.62
N GLU A 173 -9.99 -13.83 8.57
CA GLU A 173 -8.55 -13.63 8.75
C GLU A 173 -8.27 -12.36 9.58
N LEU A 174 -9.07 -11.30 9.46
CA LEU A 174 -8.94 -10.10 10.31
C LEU A 174 -9.44 -10.35 11.73
N GLU A 175 -10.55 -11.07 11.91
CA GLU A 175 -11.07 -11.41 13.24
C GLU A 175 -10.13 -12.37 13.97
N GLN A 176 -9.62 -13.39 13.28
CA GLN A 176 -8.60 -14.32 13.78
C GLN A 176 -7.30 -13.59 14.07
N ARG A 177 -6.84 -12.70 13.18
CA ARG A 177 -5.66 -11.86 13.42
C ARG A 177 -5.86 -10.97 14.63
N GLN A 178 -7.04 -10.38 14.81
CA GLN A 178 -7.37 -9.52 15.94
C GLN A 178 -7.44 -10.33 17.25
N GLN A 179 -8.02 -11.53 17.23
CA GLN A 179 -8.04 -12.47 18.36
C GLN A 179 -6.62 -12.87 18.75
N GLN A 180 -5.81 -13.33 17.78
CA GLN A 180 -4.40 -13.67 18.00
C GLN A 180 -3.60 -12.48 18.56
N LEU A 181 -3.85 -11.27 18.06
CA LEU A 181 -3.21 -10.06 18.57
C LEU A 181 -3.60 -9.80 20.03
N ASN A 182 -4.88 -9.92 20.38
CA ASN A 182 -5.38 -9.72 21.73
C ASN A 182 -4.80 -10.76 22.71
N GLU A 183 -4.77 -12.04 22.33
CA GLU A 183 -4.15 -13.12 23.12
C GLU A 183 -2.64 -12.91 23.30
N ALA A 184 -1.93 -12.47 22.25
CA ALA A 184 -0.51 -12.15 22.34
C ALA A 184 -0.26 -10.97 23.29
N LEU A 185 -1.10 -9.93 23.27
CA LEU A 185 -0.98 -8.80 24.19
C LEU A 185 -1.26 -9.20 25.64
N GLN A 186 -2.27 -10.04 25.88
CA GLN A 186 -2.59 -10.55 27.22
C GLN A 186 -1.46 -11.42 27.78
N SER A 187 -0.96 -12.37 27.00
CA SER A 187 0.14 -13.26 27.43
C SER A 187 1.42 -12.48 27.74
N GLN A 188 1.73 -11.44 26.95
CA GLN A 188 2.85 -10.54 27.25
C GLN A 188 2.64 -9.73 28.54
N ALA A 189 1.42 -9.26 28.79
CA ALA A 189 1.08 -8.52 30.01
C ALA A 189 1.24 -9.40 31.26
N GLU A 190 0.76 -10.65 31.23
CA GLU A 190 0.91 -11.60 32.32
C GLU A 190 2.37 -11.99 32.58
N ALA A 191 3.14 -12.27 31.51
CA ALA A 191 4.56 -12.59 31.63
C ALA A 191 5.35 -11.43 32.26
N ARG A 192 5.02 -10.19 31.89
CA ARG A 192 5.61 -8.99 32.48
C ARG A 192 5.22 -8.84 33.95
N ARG A 193 3.95 -9.06 34.29
CA ARG A 193 3.47 -9.00 35.67
C ARG A 193 4.19 -10.02 36.56
N LYS A 194 4.30 -11.27 36.14
CA LYS A 194 5.03 -12.31 36.89
C LYS A 194 6.49 -11.94 37.13
N ARG A 195 7.20 -11.44 36.10
CA ARG A 195 8.59 -10.97 36.25
C ARG A 195 8.73 -9.84 37.27
N PHE A 196 7.76 -8.92 37.33
CA PHE A 196 7.76 -7.86 38.34
C PHE A 196 7.46 -8.38 39.75
N GLU A 197 6.56 -9.35 39.89
CA GLU A 197 6.27 -10.01 41.18
C GLU A 197 7.49 -10.81 41.68
N ASP A 198 8.14 -11.58 40.79
CA ASP A 198 9.36 -12.33 41.11
C ASP A 198 10.51 -11.41 41.53
N ALA A 199 10.70 -10.29 40.83
CA ALA A 199 11.72 -9.31 41.17
C ALA A 199 11.47 -8.62 42.53
N GLN A 200 10.20 -8.32 42.86
CA GLN A 200 9.83 -7.78 44.17
C GLN A 200 10.05 -8.81 45.29
N ASN A 201 9.67 -10.06 45.07
CA ASN A 201 9.88 -11.13 46.05
C ASN A 201 11.36 -11.42 46.29
N GLN A 202 12.20 -11.34 45.24
CA GLN A 202 13.66 -11.43 45.40
C GLN A 202 14.22 -10.27 46.20
N ALA A 203 13.77 -9.04 45.93
CA ALA A 203 14.22 -7.84 46.67
C ALA A 203 13.81 -7.90 48.15
N LEU A 204 12.57 -8.28 48.45
CA LEU A 204 12.07 -8.43 49.81
C LEU A 204 12.70 -9.64 50.54
N GLY A 205 13.03 -10.71 49.82
CA GLY A 205 13.73 -11.87 50.36
C GLY A 205 15.20 -11.61 50.70
N SER A 206 15.86 -10.66 50.02
CA SER A 206 17.22 -10.22 50.34
C SER A 206 17.31 -9.26 51.55
N GLU A 207 16.21 -8.64 51.98
CA GLU A 207 16.16 -7.71 53.12
C GLU A 207 15.86 -8.42 54.47
N ALA A 208 15.50 -9.72 54.43
CA ALA A 208 15.17 -10.53 55.61
C ALA A 208 16.33 -11.42 56.12
N ALA A 209 17.55 -11.28 55.59
CA ALA A 209 18.73 -11.99 56.09
C ALA A 209 19.50 -11.09 57.10
N PRO A 210 19.36 -11.33 58.42
CA PRO A 210 20.14 -10.60 59.41
C PRO A 210 21.61 -11.07 59.41
N GLN A 211 22.53 -10.11 59.41
CA GLN A 211 23.83 -10.23 60.08
C GLN A 211 23.96 -9.08 61.06
#